data_AF-A0A963A3R2-F1
#
_entry.id   AF-A0A963A3R2-F1
#
_cell.length_a   1.000
_cell.length_b   1.000
_cell.length_c   1.000
_cell.angle_alpha   90.00
_cell.angle_beta   90.00
_cell.angle_gamma   90.00
#
_symmetry.space_group_name_H-M   'P 1'
#
loop_
_entity.id
_entity.type
_entity.pdbx_description
1 polymer ?
#
loop_
_entity_poly.entity_id
_entity_poly.type
_entity_poly.pdbx_seq_one_letter_code
_entity_poly.pdbx_strand_id
1 'polypeptide(L)'
;RAYHLRQKDPKRASVRALHSLNFRIIAAGDSYNDTSMLSEADRGILFRPPQNVIDEFPQYPVVHDYETFRQAFCDASERNLML
;
A
#
# COMPACT_ATOMS: atom_id res chain seq x y z
N ARG A 1 -5.58 -21.30 -21.88
CA ARG A 1 -5.21 -21.51 -20.46
C ARG A 1 -6.01 -20.51 -19.64
N ALA A 2 -6.84 -20.96 -18.71
CA ALA A 2 -7.55 -20.06 -17.79
C ALA A 2 -6.56 -19.50 -16.75
N TYR A 3 -6.81 -18.29 -16.27
CA TYR A 3 -6.05 -17.70 -15.18
C TYR A 3 -6.22 -18.53 -13.89
N HIS A 4 -5.12 -18.98 -13.30
CA HIS A 4 -5.12 -19.77 -12.07
C HIS A 4 -4.17 -19.13 -11.04
N LEU A 5 -4.76 -18.61 -9.96
CA LEU A 5 -4.01 -18.04 -8.84
C LEU A 5 -3.37 -19.15 -8.01
N ARG A 6 -2.08 -19.00 -7.68
CA ARG A 6 -1.37 -19.94 -6.78
C ARG A 6 -1.89 -19.88 -5.35
N GLN A 7 -2.27 -18.69 -4.91
CA GLN A 7 -2.75 -18.40 -3.57
C GLN A 7 -3.81 -17.30 -3.65
N LYS A 8 -4.83 -17.39 -2.81
CA LYS A 8 -5.85 -16.35 -2.66
C LYS A 8 -5.26 -15.14 -1.94
N ASP A 9 -5.48 -13.95 -2.50
CA ASP A 9 -5.08 -12.66 -1.93
C ASP A 9 -3.62 -12.60 -1.43
N PRO A 10 -2.64 -12.85 -2.32
CA PRO A 10 -1.25 -13.05 -1.92
C PRO A 10 -0.61 -11.78 -1.34
N LYS A 11 -1.00 -10.59 -1.81
CA LYS A 11 -0.42 -9.32 -1.32
C LYS A 11 -0.82 -9.07 0.15
N ARG A 12 -2.09 -9.27 0.48
CA ARG A 12 -2.57 -9.22 1.87
C ARG A 12 -1.91 -10.29 2.75
N ALA A 13 -1.78 -11.51 2.23
CA ALA A 13 -1.12 -12.59 2.97
C ALA A 13 0.33 -12.27 3.33
N SER A 14 1.07 -11.58 2.45
CA SER A 14 2.42 -11.10 2.73
C SER A 14 2.45 -10.08 3.88
N VAL A 15 1.53 -9.12 3.90
CA VAL A 15 1.42 -8.14 5.01
C VAL A 15 1.15 -8.86 6.33
N ARG A 16 0.18 -9.79 6.35
CA ARG A 16 -0.12 -10.61 7.54
C ARG A 16 1.08 -11.41 8.04
N ALA A 17 1.88 -11.97 7.12
CA ALA A 17 3.08 -12.70 7.49
C ALA A 17 4.12 -11.77 8.14
N LEU A 18 4.34 -10.57 7.59
CA LEU A 18 5.25 -9.60 8.19
C LEU A 18 4.75 -9.07 9.54
N HIS A 19 3.44 -8.86 9.68
CA HIS A 19 2.79 -8.54 10.95
C HIS A 19 3.00 -9.65 11.99
N SER A 20 2.97 -10.92 11.59
CA SER A 20 3.24 -12.04 12.51
C SER A 20 4.67 -12.06 13.07
N LEU A 21 5.58 -11.31 12.43
CA LEU A 21 6.95 -11.09 12.88
C LEU A 21 7.12 -9.73 13.60
N ASN A 22 6.02 -9.07 13.97
CA ASN A 22 5.96 -7.77 14.64
C ASN A 22 6.56 -6.60 13.83
N PHE A 23 6.60 -6.69 12.50
CA PHE A 23 6.92 -5.53 11.67
C PHE A 23 5.71 -4.60 11.54
N ARG A 24 5.97 -3.29 11.56
CA ARG A 24 5.04 -2.28 11.10
C ARG A 24 5.19 -2.08 9.60
N ILE A 25 4.08 -2.02 8.87
CA ILE A 25 4.04 -2.03 7.41
C ILE A 25 3.47 -0.73 6.86
N ILE A 26 4.26 -0.10 5.99
CA ILE A 26 3.81 0.96 5.09
C ILE A 26 3.74 0.33 3.71
N ALA A 27 2.55 0.26 3.12
CA ALA A 27 2.31 -0.31 1.81
C ALA A 27 1.94 0.78 0.81
N ALA A 28 2.32 0.56 -0.45
CA ALA A 28 1.96 1.44 -1.56
C ALA A 28 1.44 0.61 -2.73
N GLY A 29 0.44 1.12 -3.43
CA GLY A 29 -0.17 0.47 -4.58
C GLY A 29 -0.76 1.49 -5.55
N ASP A 30 -1.09 1.06 -6.74
CA ASP A 30 -1.59 1.92 -7.82
C ASP A 30 -2.97 1.48 -8.32
N SER A 31 -3.46 0.32 -7.89
CA SER A 31 -4.64 -0.28 -8.52
C SER A 31 -5.60 -0.92 -7.53
N TYR A 32 -6.79 -1.28 -8.03
CA TYR A 32 -7.81 -1.96 -7.23
C TYR A 32 -7.33 -3.28 -6.62
N ASN A 33 -6.39 -3.97 -7.27
CA ASN A 33 -5.85 -5.25 -6.78
C ASN A 33 -4.88 -5.10 -5.59
N ASP A 34 -4.51 -3.87 -5.24
CA ASP A 34 -3.65 -3.53 -4.09
C ASP A 34 -4.46 -3.22 -2.83
N THR A 35 -5.77 -2.94 -2.97
CA THR A 35 -6.62 -2.41 -1.91
C THR A 35 -6.66 -3.31 -0.67
N SER A 36 -6.66 -4.63 -0.85
CA SER A 36 -6.62 -5.61 0.25
C SER A 36 -5.31 -5.56 1.04
N MET A 37 -4.18 -5.31 0.35
CA MET A 37 -2.86 -5.12 0.96
C MET A 37 -2.80 -3.76 1.69
N LEU A 38 -3.28 -2.70 1.04
CA LEU A 38 -3.31 -1.35 1.62
C LEU A 38 -4.21 -1.28 2.85
N SER A 39 -5.30 -2.05 2.88
CA SER A 39 -6.21 -2.15 4.03
C SER A 39 -5.62 -2.96 5.18
N GLU A 40 -4.78 -3.95 4.88
CA GLU A 40 -4.12 -4.76 5.92
C GLU A 40 -2.89 -4.06 6.52
N ALA A 41 -2.21 -3.19 5.75
CA ALA A 41 -1.04 -2.47 6.23
C ALA A 41 -1.39 -1.41 7.29
N ASP A 42 -0.42 -1.05 8.14
CA ASP A 42 -0.59 -0.01 9.16
C ASP A 42 -0.75 1.38 8.52
N ARG A 43 -0.11 1.61 7.37
CA ARG A 43 -0.29 2.79 6.52
C ARG A 43 -0.33 2.37 5.05
N GLY A 44 -1.30 2.90 4.30
CA GLY A 44 -1.43 2.72 2.86
C GLY A 44 -1.21 4.04 2.11
N ILE A 45 -0.60 3.98 0.93
CA ILE A 45 -0.37 5.11 0.03
C ILE A 45 -0.79 4.70 -1.38
N LEU A 46 -1.51 5.56 -2.10
CA LEU A 46 -1.76 5.35 -3.52
C LEU A 46 -0.72 6.09 -4.36
N PHE A 47 0.05 5.34 -5.15
CA PHE A 47 1.06 5.89 -6.04
C PHE A 47 0.59 5.80 -7.49
N ARG A 48 0.30 6.96 -8.11
CA ARG A 48 -0.20 7.08 -9.48
C ARG A 48 -1.44 6.21 -9.79
N PRO A 49 -2.48 6.19 -8.91
CA PRO A 49 -3.67 5.41 -9.19
C PRO A 49 -4.54 6.03 -10.30
N PRO A 50 -5.42 5.24 -10.93
CA PRO A 50 -6.49 5.77 -11.76
C PRO A 50 -7.57 6.44 -10.89
N GLN A 51 -8.30 7.41 -11.47
CA GLN A 51 -9.26 8.25 -10.74
C GLN A 51 -10.34 7.45 -10.00
N ASN A 52 -10.84 6.37 -10.59
CA ASN A 52 -11.86 5.53 -9.97
C ASN A 52 -11.37 4.88 -8.65
N VAL A 53 -10.09 4.56 -8.54
CA VAL A 53 -9.50 4.03 -7.30
C VAL A 53 -9.35 5.14 -6.26
N ILE A 54 -9.03 6.37 -6.68
CA ILE A 54 -8.98 7.54 -5.78
C ILE A 54 -10.37 7.80 -5.18
N ASP A 55 -11.39 7.82 -6.03
CA ASP A 55 -12.76 8.15 -5.62
C ASP A 55 -13.33 7.11 -4.63
N GLU A 56 -12.97 5.83 -4.79
CA GLU A 56 -13.45 4.75 -3.94
C GLU A 56 -12.63 4.55 -2.66
N PHE A 57 -11.35 4.95 -2.67
CA PHE A 57 -10.46 4.83 -1.50
C PHE A 57 -9.84 6.18 -1.08
N PRO A 58 -10.68 7.20 -0.75
CA PRO A 58 -10.21 8.54 -0.41
C PRO A 58 -9.41 8.62 0.90
N GLN A 59 -9.40 7.55 1.71
CA GLN A 59 -8.63 7.46 2.94
C GLN A 59 -7.11 7.36 2.70
N TYR A 60 -6.67 6.98 1.49
CA TYR A 60 -5.25 6.85 1.19
C TYR A 60 -4.71 8.15 0.57
N PRO A 61 -3.56 8.67 1.05
CA PRO A 61 -2.88 9.77 0.38
C PRO A 61 -2.50 9.35 -1.04
N VAL A 62 -2.74 10.25 -1.99
CA VAL A 62 -2.44 10.06 -3.41
C VAL A 62 -1.20 10.87 -3.77
N VAL A 63 -0.23 10.22 -4.40
CA VAL A 63 1.00 10.86 -4.88
C VAL A 63 1.30 10.43 -6.32
N HIS A 64 1.93 11.32 -7.10
CA HIS A 64 2.13 11.10 -8.54
C HIS A 64 3.59 11.12 -8.98
N ASP A 65 4.53 11.31 -8.06
CA ASP A 65 5.97 11.33 -8.36
C ASP A 65 6.77 10.77 -7.18
N TYR A 66 8.03 10.43 -7.44
CA TYR A 66 8.86 9.76 -6.44
C TYR A 66 9.29 10.68 -5.29
N GLU A 67 9.32 12.00 -5.51
CA GLU A 67 9.68 12.95 -4.47
C GLU A 67 8.54 13.07 -3.45
N THR A 68 7.32 13.27 -3.92
CA THR A 68 6.11 13.28 -3.08
C THR A 68 5.85 11.91 -2.46
N PHE A 69 6.14 10.82 -3.17
CA PHE A 69 6.06 9.48 -2.59
C PHE A 69 7.06 9.25 -1.46
N ARG A 70 8.30 9.72 -1.61
CA ARG A 70 9.32 9.66 -0.55
C ARG A 70 8.86 10.44 0.68
N GLN A 71 8.34 11.65 0.50
CA GLN A 71 7.77 12.46 1.57
C GLN A 71 6.65 11.71 2.31
N ALA A 72 5.66 11.19 1.57
CA ALA A 72 4.54 10.45 2.15
C ALA A 72 4.99 9.21 2.93
N PHE A 73 6.05 8.54 2.48
CA PHE A 73 6.63 7.40 3.19
C PHE A 73 7.31 7.82 4.51
N CYS A 74 8.01 8.96 4.50
CA CYS A 74 8.60 9.54 5.71
C CYS A 74 7.52 9.97 6.71
N ASP A 75 6.46 10.64 6.26
CA ASP A 75 5.34 11.08 7.10
C ASP A 75 4.58 9.88 7.71
N ALA A 76 4.50 8.77 6.97
CA ALA A 76 3.88 7.53 7.45
C ALA A 76 4.77 6.76 8.44
N SER A 77 6.05 7.10 8.60
CA SER A 77 6.99 6.43 9.51
C SER A 77 6.92 6.99 10.92
N GLU A 78 6.96 6.11 11.93
CA GLU A 78 7.10 6.52 13.35
C GLU A 78 8.53 6.88 13.74
N ARG A 79 9.49 6.58 12.86
CA ARG A 79 10.89 6.97 13.03
C ARG A 79 11.08 8.37 12.47
N ASN A 80 11.92 9.16 13.13
CA ASN A 80 12.39 10.43 12.59
C ASN A 80 13.36 10.17 11.42
N LEU A 81 12.84 10.22 10.20
CA LEU A 81 13.63 10.08 8.98
C LEU A 81 13.92 11.49 8.45
N MET A 82 15.19 11.89 8.46
CA MET A 82 15.59 13.14 7.81
C MET A 82 15.47 12.99 6.28
N LEU A 83 14.92 14.01 5.64
CA LEU A 83 14.72 14.09 4.19
C LEU A 83 15.89 14.80 3.51
#